data_AF-A0ABC8KUT7-F1
#
_entry.id   AF-A0ABC8KUT7-F1
#
_cell.length_a   1.000
_cell.length_b   1.000
_cell.length_c   1.000
_cell.angle_alpha   90.00
_cell.angle_beta   90.00
_cell.angle_gamma   90.00
#
_symmetry.space_group_name_H-M   'P 1'
#
loop_
_entity.id
_entity.type
_entity.pdbx_description
1 polymer ?
#
loop_
_entity_poly.entity_id
_entity_poly.type
_entity_poly.pdbx_seq_one_letter_code
_entity_poly.pdbx_strand_id
1 'polypeptide(L)'
;MLDPRKPAFVPKKANVVAFVRLQGDGKTTTCKKYAYYHQKKGYKPALVCANTFRAGAFDQLKQNATKARIPFYGRIVAHIHECL
;
A
#
# COMPACT_ATOMS: atom_id res chain seq x y z
N MET A 1 -16.37 10.23 5.73
CA MET A 1 -17.56 10.22 6.61
C MET A 1 -18.05 8.78 6.68
N LEU A 2 -17.97 8.15 7.84
CA LEU A 2 -18.40 6.75 8.03
C LEU A 2 -19.92 6.76 8.17
N ASP A 3 -20.64 6.08 7.27
CA ASP A 3 -22.10 5.96 7.35
C ASP A 3 -22.45 4.84 8.35
N PRO A 4 -23.14 5.14 9.47
CA PRO A 4 -23.52 4.16 10.48
C PRO A 4 -24.55 3.12 9.98
N ARG A 5 -25.18 3.33 8.81
CA ARG A 5 -26.12 2.36 8.19
C ARG A 5 -25.40 1.27 7.40
N LYS A 6 -24.09 1.43 7.14
CA LYS A 6 -23.32 0.45 6.38
C LYS A 6 -22.83 -0.65 7.33
N PRO A 7 -23.14 -1.93 7.06
CA PRO A 7 -22.64 -3.02 7.90
C PRO A 7 -21.11 -3.01 7.94
N ALA A 8 -20.55 -3.39 9.09
CA ALA A 8 -19.10 -3.46 9.28
C ALA A 8 -18.49 -4.40 8.24
N PHE A 9 -17.28 -4.06 7.79
CA PHE A 9 -16.57 -4.88 6.82
C PHE A 9 -16.30 -6.28 7.40
N VAL A 10 -16.90 -7.30 6.78
CA VAL A 10 -16.64 -8.70 7.12
C VAL A 10 -15.47 -9.21 6.28
N PRO A 11 -14.33 -9.57 6.90
CA PRO A 11 -13.18 -10.05 6.16
C PRO A 11 -13.51 -11.38 5.47
N LYS A 12 -13.35 -11.41 4.14
CA LYS A 12 -13.41 -12.62 3.31
C LYS A 12 -12.02 -13.27 3.20
N LYS A 13 -11.94 -14.44 2.55
CA LYS A 13 -10.67 -15.17 2.34
C LYS A 13 -9.61 -14.33 1.61
N ALA A 14 -10.02 -13.40 0.75
CA ALA A 14 -9.18 -12.39 0.13
C ALA A 14 -9.86 -11.01 0.24
N ASN A 15 -9.14 -10.03 0.78
CA ASN A 15 -9.62 -8.67 0.98
C ASN A 15 -8.68 -7.68 0.29
N VAL A 16 -9.25 -6.80 -0.54
CA VAL A 16 -8.51 -5.74 -1.22
C VAL A 16 -8.89 -4.40 -0.59
N VAL A 17 -7.90 -3.66 -0.10
CA VAL A 17 -8.10 -2.34 0.52
C VAL A 17 -7.26 -1.32 -0.24
N ALA A 18 -7.93 -0.37 -0.88
CA ALA A 18 -7.29 0.72 -1.62
C ALA A 18 -7.25 1.99 -0.77
N PHE A 19 -6.08 2.63 -0.70
CA PHE A 19 -5.88 3.89 0.02
C PHE A 19 -5.80 5.06 -0.96
N VAL A 20 -6.84 5.89 -0.98
CA VAL A 20 -6.93 7.10 -1.83
C VAL A 20 -6.95 8.34 -0.94
N ARG A 21 -6.07 9.31 -1.22
CA ARG A 21 -5.87 10.64 -0.57
C ARG A 21 -5.06 11.56 -1.51
N LEU A 22 -4.65 12.75 -1.08
CA LEU A 22 -3.73 13.60 -1.84
C LEU A 22 -2.27 13.16 -1.65
N GLN A 23 -1.37 13.67 -2.50
CA GLN A 23 0.07 13.45 -2.34
C GLN A 23 0.55 14.22 -1.09
N GLY A 24 1.28 13.53 -0.21
CA GLY A 24 1.78 14.13 1.03
C GLY A 24 1.00 13.74 2.29
N ASP A 25 -0.23 13.22 2.17
CA ASP A 25 -1.09 12.85 3.31
C ASP A 25 -0.66 11.57 4.06
N GLY A 26 0.57 11.11 3.89
CA GLY A 26 1.12 9.96 4.61
C GLY A 26 0.54 8.60 4.21
N LYS A 27 -0.06 8.45 3.01
CA LYS A 27 -0.66 7.18 2.55
C LYS A 27 0.27 5.98 2.72
N THR A 28 1.51 6.08 2.22
CA THR A 28 2.50 5.00 2.25
C THR A 28 2.76 4.51 3.68
N THR A 29 2.87 5.45 4.62
CA THR A 29 3.06 5.15 6.05
C THR A 29 1.82 4.47 6.64
N THR A 30 0.63 4.95 6.30
CA THR A 30 -0.64 4.36 6.75
C THR A 30 -0.82 2.94 6.19
N CYS A 31 -0.52 2.70 4.92
CA CYS A 31 -0.56 1.36 4.31
C CYS A 31 0.34 0.38 5.07
N LYS A 32 1.57 0.78 5.39
CA LYS A 32 2.49 -0.03 6.20
C LYS A 32 1.91 -0.33 7.58
N LYS A 33 1.43 0.68 8.30
CA LYS A 33 0.85 0.51 9.64
C LYS A 33 -0.37 -0.41 9.61
N TYR A 34 -1.23 -0.24 8.62
CA TYR A 34 -2.42 -1.06 8.42
C TYR A 34 -2.07 -2.52 8.15
N ALA A 35 -1.11 -2.77 7.23
CA ALA A 35 -0.64 -4.10 6.95
C ALA A 35 0.03 -4.73 8.18
N TYR A 36 0.91 -4.02 8.87
CA TYR A 36 1.56 -4.52 10.09
C TYR A 36 0.57 -4.86 11.21
N TYR A 37 -0.47 -4.04 11.40
CA TYR A 37 -1.56 -4.32 12.34
C TYR A 37 -2.29 -5.63 12.03
N HIS A 38 -2.59 -5.88 10.75
CA HIS A 38 -3.24 -7.14 10.34
C HIS A 38 -2.30 -8.34 10.40
N GLN A 39 -1.00 -8.14 10.12
CA GLN A 39 0.02 -9.16 10.30
C GLN A 39 0.08 -9.64 11.76
N LYS A 40 0.03 -8.73 12.73
CA LYS A 40 -0.04 -9.05 14.16
C LYS A 40 -1.29 -9.83 14.56
N LYS A 41 -2.39 -9.68 13.82
CA LYS A 41 -3.64 -10.42 14.02
C LYS A 41 -3.66 -11.80 13.34
N GLY A 42 -2.54 -12.24 12.75
CA GLY A 42 -2.41 -13.53 12.07
C GLY A 42 -2.80 -13.53 10.59
N TYR A 43 -3.13 -12.37 10.00
CA TYR A 43 -3.36 -12.27 8.56
C TYR A 43 -2.03 -12.25 7.79
N LYS A 44 -2.09 -12.55 6.49
CA LYS A 44 -0.95 -12.49 5.56
C LYS A 44 -1.11 -11.31 4.58
N PRO A 45 -0.87 -10.06 5.01
CA PRO A 45 -1.04 -8.89 4.15
C PRO A 45 0.11 -8.75 3.14
N ALA A 46 -0.19 -8.17 1.98
CA ALA A 46 0.78 -7.74 0.98
C ALA A 46 0.50 -6.29 0.57
N LEU A 47 1.56 -5.56 0.23
CA LEU A 47 1.47 -4.16 -0.22
C LEU A 47 1.68 -4.08 -1.73
N VAL A 48 0.81 -3.35 -2.43
CA VAL A 48 0.95 -3.10 -3.86
C VAL A 48 1.15 -1.62 -4.09
N CYS A 49 2.24 -1.25 -4.78
CA CYS A 49 2.47 0.12 -5.22
C CYS A 49 1.76 0.36 -6.56
N ALA A 50 0.67 1.13 -6.51
CA ALA A 50 -0.06 1.59 -7.69
C ALA A 50 0.34 3.02 -8.12
N ASN A 51 1.41 3.60 -7.53
CA ASN A 51 1.90 4.92 -7.89
C ASN A 51 3.03 4.79 -8.92
N THR A 52 2.67 4.89 -10.21
CA THR A 52 3.61 4.79 -11.33
C THR A 52 4.14 6.14 -11.80
N PHE A 53 3.58 7.25 -11.32
CA PHE A 53 3.92 8.61 -11.79
C PHE A 53 5.06 9.25 -10.99
N ARG A 54 5.15 9.00 -9.68
CA ARG A 54 6.17 9.60 -8.83
C ARG A 54 7.42 8.73 -8.79
N ALA A 55 8.50 9.19 -9.42
CA ALA A 55 9.83 8.60 -9.26
C ALA A 55 10.19 8.48 -7.77
N GLY A 56 10.68 7.30 -7.35
CA GLY A 56 11.05 7.01 -5.96
C GLY A 56 9.89 6.64 -5.01
N ALA A 57 8.63 6.70 -5.45
CA ALA A 57 7.50 6.24 -4.61
C ALA A 57 7.58 4.73 -4.32
N PHE A 58 8.03 3.94 -5.29
CA PHE A 58 8.24 2.51 -5.11
C PHE A 58 9.38 2.22 -4.12
N ASP A 59 10.52 2.92 -4.24
CA ASP A 59 11.66 2.72 -3.34
C ASP A 59 11.31 3.07 -1.90
N GLN A 60 10.56 4.15 -1.70
CA GLN A 60 10.05 4.51 -0.36
C GLN A 60 9.13 3.44 0.21
N LEU A 61 8.25 2.85 -0.61
CA LEU A 61 7.37 1.76 -0.19
C LEU A 61 8.16 0.48 0.11
N LYS A 62 9.12 0.13 -0.75
CA LYS A 62 10.04 -1.02 -0.61
C LYS A 62 10.83 -0.94 0.69
N GLN A 63 11.53 0.15 0.96
CA GLN A 63 12.29 0.31 2.20
C GLN A 63 11.40 0.16 3.45
N ASN A 64 10.20 0.74 3.39
CA ASN A 64 9.24 0.68 4.49
C ASN A 64 8.67 -0.72 4.72
N ALA A 65 8.34 -1.44 3.64
CA ALA A 65 7.81 -2.79 3.68
C ALA A 65 8.87 -3.81 4.11
N THR A 66 10.11 -3.70 3.61
CA THR A 66 11.24 -4.53 4.04
C THR A 66 11.48 -4.40 5.54
N LYS A 67 11.47 -3.17 6.09
CA LYS A 67 11.58 -2.94 7.54
C LYS A 67 10.48 -3.61 8.35
N ALA A 68 9.27 -3.75 7.79
CA ALA A 68 8.15 -4.42 8.46
C ALA A 68 8.02 -5.91 8.12
N ARG A 69 8.92 -6.48 7.28
CA ARG A 69 8.83 -7.86 6.78
C ARG A 69 7.48 -8.17 6.14
N ILE A 70 6.98 -7.25 5.31
CA ILE A 70 5.72 -7.40 4.60
C ILE A 70 6.03 -7.58 3.11
N PRO A 71 5.47 -8.60 2.43
CA PRO A 71 5.66 -8.77 1.00
C PRO A 71 5.09 -7.56 0.24
N PHE A 72 5.84 -7.06 -0.73
CA PHE A 72 5.45 -5.92 -1.54
C PHE A 72 5.61 -6.22 -3.03
N TYR A 73 4.72 -5.65 -3.84
CA TYR A 73 4.74 -5.73 -5.28
C TYR A 73 4.60 -4.32 -5.88
N GLY A 74 5.25 -4.08 -7.00
CA GLY A 74 5.10 -2.84 -7.74
C GLY A 74 5.97 -2.83 -8.97
N ARG A 75 5.54 -2.07 -9.97
CA ARG A 75 6.24 -1.91 -11.24
C ARG A 75 6.69 -0.46 -11.38
N ILE A 76 7.99 -0.24 -11.50
CA ILE A 76 8.53 1.05 -11.92
C ILE A 76 8.38 1.10 -13.44
N VAL A 77 7.61 2.07 -13.95
CA VAL A 77 7.55 2.38 -15.39
C VAL A 77 8.44 3.59 -15.72
N ALA A 78 9.33 3.98 -14.80
CA ALA A 78 10.32 5.03 -15.02
C ALA A 78 11.60 4.43 -15.66
N HIS A 79 11.50 4.06 -16.93
CA HIS A 79 12.65 3.98 -17.83
C HIS A 79 12.23 4.54 -19.20
N ILE A 80 11.94 5.85 -19.23
CA ILE A 80 12.00 6.66 -20.45
C ILE A 80 13.21 7.59 -20.28
N HIS A 81 14.40 7.01 -20.21
CA HIS A 81 15.65 7.78 -20.24
C HIS A 81 16.72 7.18 -21.17
N GLU A 82 16.28 6.48 -22.23
CA GLU A 82 17.08 6.24 -23.44
C GLU A 82 16.21 6.53 -24.68
N CYS A 83 15.74 7.77 -24.77
CA CYS A 83 15.51 8.41 -26.07
C CYS A 83 16.57 9.51 -26.22
N LEU A 84 17.82 9.10 -26.38
CA LEU A 84 18.83 9.83 -27.14
C LEU A 84 19.59 8.83 -28.00
#